data_AF-A0AA95SML0-F1
#
_entry.id   AF-A0AA95SML0-F1
#
_cell.length_a   1.000
_cell.length_b   1.000
_cell.length_c   1.000
_cell.angle_alpha   90.00
_cell.angle_beta   90.00
_cell.angle_gamma   90.00
#
_symmetry.space_group_name_H-M   'P 1'
#
loop_
_entity.id
_entity.type
_entity.pdbx_description
1 polymer ?
#
loop_
_entity_poly.entity_id
_entity_poly.type
_entity_poly.pdbx_seq_one_letter_code
_entity_poly.pdbx_strand_id
1 'polypeptide(L)'
;MRKVKIAALSLLIIISLLGVSGCMNFMSNSPDRADIAKKLLKEKYNEDFSIYTSGEGYGTLTGNTFKIVASPEGNEELKFEAKVEKEGKWMIDEYVEALVENEIKQTASDKIRELTDDFFIKVYVGFADTDYTDKSKVSLEEFSKKYTNVPIVLTLLLDKNAMATIDAEKEYQVLQDLFAEKLPINAALEIYYTDGDTLKKSEEYFKKNAETYDDFDQMLEGFKENGFGVKEGQINIPLDQFIEQRQVQ
;
A
#
# COMPACT_ATOMS: atom_id res chain seq x y z
N MET A 1 -2.71 -39.27 52.20
CA MET A 1 -3.39 -38.44 51.17
C MET A 1 -2.73 -37.08 50.92
N ARG A 2 -2.26 -36.34 51.93
CA ARG A 2 -1.63 -35.01 51.74
C ARG A 2 -0.31 -35.04 50.94
N LYS A 3 0.52 -36.10 51.11
CA LYS A 3 1.78 -36.29 50.36
C LYS A 3 1.60 -36.72 48.90
N VAL A 4 0.49 -37.41 48.58
CA VAL A 4 0.15 -37.85 47.21
C VAL A 4 -0.40 -36.69 46.38
N LYS A 5 -1.18 -35.78 47.02
CA LYS A 5 -1.65 -34.55 46.38
C LYS A 5 -0.52 -33.57 46.05
N ILE A 6 0.54 -33.52 46.87
CA ILE A 6 1.73 -32.68 46.61
C ILE A 6 2.53 -33.25 45.42
N ALA A 7 2.75 -34.57 45.37
CA ALA A 7 3.46 -35.21 44.25
C ALA A 7 2.72 -35.06 42.91
N ALA A 8 1.38 -35.14 42.91
CA ALA A 8 0.56 -34.93 41.71
C ALA A 8 0.58 -33.46 41.23
N LEU A 9 0.63 -32.49 42.15
CA LEU A 9 0.74 -31.07 41.81
C LEU A 9 2.12 -30.74 41.21
N SER A 10 3.19 -31.36 41.73
CA SER A 10 4.56 -31.16 41.22
C SER A 10 4.74 -31.73 39.81
N LEU A 11 4.09 -32.84 39.47
CA LEU A 11 4.15 -33.43 38.12
C LEU A 11 3.39 -32.61 37.08
N LEU A 12 2.27 -31.98 37.46
CA LEU A 12 1.48 -31.10 36.59
C LEU A 12 2.21 -29.80 36.24
N ILE A 13 3.00 -29.25 37.16
CA ILE A 13 3.81 -28.04 36.92
C ILE A 13 5.00 -28.32 35.98
N ILE A 14 5.57 -29.53 36.03
CA ILE A 14 6.66 -29.94 35.12
C ILE A 14 6.15 -30.16 33.69
N ILE A 15 4.93 -30.67 33.51
CA ILE A 15 4.31 -30.82 32.19
C ILE A 15 3.92 -29.45 31.59
N SER A 16 3.52 -28.47 32.42
CA SER A 16 3.29 -27.10 31.94
C SER A 16 4.58 -26.34 31.58
N LEU A 17 5.73 -26.71 32.16
CA LEU A 17 7.02 -26.11 31.83
C LEU A 17 7.70 -26.76 30.61
N LEU A 18 7.26 -27.94 30.19
CA LEU A 18 7.64 -28.57 28.91
C LEU A 18 6.65 -28.23 27.78
N GLY A 19 5.58 -27.49 28.07
CA GLY A 19 4.58 -27.00 27.12
C GLY A 19 4.94 -25.68 26.43
N VAL A 20 6.16 -25.15 26.63
CA VAL A 20 6.65 -23.93 25.97
C VAL A 20 7.96 -24.24 25.23
N SER A 21 7.85 -25.05 24.19
CA SER A 21 8.78 -25.08 23.06
C SER A 21 8.06 -25.55 21.81
N GLY A 22 6.92 -24.91 21.51
CA GLY A 22 6.25 -24.99 20.22
C GLY A 22 6.99 -24.29 19.07
N CYS A 23 8.31 -24.11 19.16
CA CYS A 23 9.18 -23.90 17.99
C CYS A 23 9.79 -25.24 17.61
N MET A 24 8.93 -26.20 17.26
CA MET A 24 9.37 -27.41 16.59
C MET A 24 9.52 -27.03 15.11
N ASN A 25 10.64 -26.38 14.78
CA ASN A 25 11.10 -26.21 13.40
C ASN A 25 11.36 -27.61 12.84
N PHE A 26 10.32 -28.22 12.27
CA PHE A 26 10.45 -29.32 11.35
C PHE A 26 11.31 -28.78 10.21
N MET A 27 12.60 -29.13 10.18
CA MET A 27 13.52 -28.74 9.12
C MET A 27 13.02 -29.35 7.81
N SER A 28 12.17 -28.61 7.11
CA SER A 28 12.00 -28.77 5.68
C SER A 28 13.26 -28.21 5.04
N ASN A 29 13.91 -28.97 4.14
CA ASN A 29 15.05 -28.50 3.34
C ASN A 29 14.67 -27.43 2.30
N SER A 30 13.54 -26.73 2.50
CA SER A 30 13.13 -25.59 1.66
C SER A 30 13.86 -24.35 2.16
N PRO A 31 14.50 -23.56 1.28
CA PRO A 31 14.98 -22.24 1.66
C PRO A 31 13.84 -21.38 2.24
N ASP A 32 14.19 -20.47 3.15
CA ASP A 32 13.23 -19.54 3.73
C ASP A 32 12.56 -18.72 2.61
N ARG A 33 11.24 -18.55 2.67
CA ARG A 33 10.47 -17.78 1.69
C ARG A 33 11.01 -16.36 1.54
N ALA A 34 11.46 -15.77 2.65
CA ALA A 34 12.08 -14.46 2.64
C ALA A 34 13.40 -14.46 1.85
N ASP A 35 14.25 -15.48 2.02
CA ASP A 35 15.53 -15.60 1.32
C ASP A 35 15.34 -15.80 -0.19
N ILE A 36 14.34 -16.60 -0.59
CA ILE A 36 13.98 -16.80 -2.00
C ILE A 36 13.57 -15.46 -2.64
N ALA A 37 12.68 -14.72 -1.98
CA ALA A 37 12.20 -13.44 -2.50
C ALA A 37 13.33 -12.40 -2.59
N LYS A 38 14.15 -12.28 -1.54
CA LYS A 38 15.32 -11.38 -1.53
C LYS A 38 16.28 -11.68 -2.68
N LYS A 39 16.58 -12.96 -2.91
CA LYS A 39 17.45 -13.39 -4.01
C LYS A 39 16.89 -12.94 -5.36
N LEU A 40 15.61 -13.21 -5.64
CA LEU A 40 14.99 -12.87 -6.92
C LEU A 40 14.91 -11.35 -7.13
N LEU A 41 14.55 -10.58 -6.09
CA LEU A 41 14.54 -9.12 -6.16
C LEU A 41 15.95 -8.55 -6.39
N LYS A 42 16.97 -9.07 -5.69
CA LYS A 42 18.37 -8.68 -5.88
C LYS A 42 18.86 -9.00 -7.29
N GLU A 43 18.53 -10.18 -7.81
CA GLU A 43 18.89 -10.59 -9.17
C GLU A 43 18.21 -9.70 -10.23
N LYS A 44 16.94 -9.31 -10.01
CA LYS A 44 16.18 -8.48 -10.94
C LYS A 44 16.62 -7.01 -10.91
N TYR A 45 16.84 -6.43 -9.73
CA TYR A 45 17.02 -4.98 -9.56
C TYR A 45 18.43 -4.56 -9.13
N ASN A 46 19.31 -5.51 -8.83
CA ASN A 46 20.66 -5.26 -8.29
C ASN A 46 20.64 -4.39 -7.00
N GLU A 47 19.59 -4.53 -6.19
CA GLU A 47 19.35 -3.79 -4.94
C GLU A 47 18.95 -4.74 -3.80
N ASP A 48 19.24 -4.37 -2.55
CA ASP A 48 18.88 -5.15 -1.36
C ASP A 48 17.49 -4.76 -0.84
N PHE A 49 16.74 -5.75 -0.35
CA PHE A 49 15.34 -5.60 0.05
C PHE A 49 15.05 -6.20 1.43
N SER A 50 14.20 -5.50 2.18
CA SER A 50 13.59 -5.98 3.42
C SER A 50 12.26 -6.68 3.13
N ILE A 51 12.00 -7.79 3.82
CA ILE A 51 10.74 -8.56 3.71
C ILE A 51 10.00 -8.44 5.05
N TYR A 52 8.78 -7.91 5.04
CA TYR A 52 8.00 -7.61 6.24
C TYR A 52 7.01 -8.71 6.58
N THR A 53 6.35 -9.25 5.56
CA THR A 53 5.40 -10.33 5.70
C THR A 53 5.66 -11.36 4.62
N SER A 54 5.40 -12.63 4.94
CA SER A 54 5.24 -13.69 3.96
C SER A 54 3.93 -14.41 4.27
N GLY A 55 2.94 -14.20 3.41
CA GLY A 55 1.62 -14.79 3.58
C GLY A 55 1.61 -16.29 3.25
N GLU A 56 0.51 -16.97 3.61
CA GLU A 56 0.20 -18.26 3.00
C GLU A 56 -0.17 -18.08 1.51
N GLY A 57 0.07 -19.11 0.72
CA GLY A 57 -0.07 -19.06 -0.74
C GLY A 57 -1.50 -18.84 -1.18
N TYR A 58 -1.88 -17.58 -1.44
CA TYR A 58 -3.12 -17.25 -2.11
C TYR A 58 -2.87 -17.08 -3.61
N GLY A 59 -3.56 -17.89 -4.42
CA GLY A 59 -3.94 -17.47 -5.77
C GLY A 59 -3.35 -18.21 -6.96
N THR A 60 -3.22 -19.54 -6.92
CA THR A 60 -3.37 -20.38 -8.13
C THR A 60 -3.94 -21.75 -7.74
N LEU A 61 -4.63 -22.42 -8.67
CA LEU A 61 -5.18 -23.80 -8.56
C LEU A 61 -4.16 -24.87 -8.08
N THR A 62 -2.87 -24.53 -8.02
CA THR A 62 -1.76 -25.42 -7.67
C THR A 62 -1.12 -25.13 -6.31
N GLY A 63 -1.43 -23.99 -5.67
CA GLY A 63 -0.86 -23.62 -4.37
C GLY A 63 0.67 -23.46 -4.35
N ASN A 64 1.30 -23.19 -5.50
CA ASN A 64 2.75 -23.20 -5.68
C ASN A 64 3.43 -21.82 -5.53
N THR A 65 2.69 -20.80 -5.13
CA THR A 65 3.24 -19.46 -4.89
C THR A 65 3.01 -19.01 -3.45
N PHE A 66 3.73 -18.01 -3.01
CA PHE A 66 3.46 -17.26 -1.78
C PHE A 66 3.51 -15.77 -2.06
N LYS A 67 2.78 -14.98 -1.27
CA LYS A 67 2.82 -13.52 -1.31
C LYS A 67 3.84 -13.00 -0.31
N ILE A 68 4.49 -11.89 -0.64
CA ILE A 68 5.33 -11.13 0.28
C ILE A 68 5.02 -9.64 0.18
N VAL A 69 5.31 -8.92 1.27
CA VAL A 69 5.45 -7.46 1.25
C VAL A 69 6.93 -7.14 1.44
N ALA A 70 7.48 -6.33 0.54
CA ALA A 70 8.87 -5.91 0.54
C ALA A 70 9.02 -4.40 0.43
N SER A 71 10.20 -3.91 0.78
CA SER A 71 10.68 -2.57 0.44
C SER A 71 12.18 -2.63 0.16
N PRO A 72 12.74 -1.69 -0.63
CA PRO A 72 14.20 -1.54 -0.69
C PRO A 72 14.75 -1.18 0.69
N GLU A 73 15.95 -1.68 1.00
CA GLU A 73 16.65 -1.30 2.22
C GLU A 73 16.94 0.21 2.24
N GLY A 74 16.61 0.87 3.36
CA GLY A 74 16.77 2.33 3.52
C GLY A 74 15.58 3.17 3.03
N ASN A 75 14.52 2.57 2.48
CA ASN A 75 13.26 3.26 2.18
C ASN A 75 12.06 2.36 2.50
N GLU A 76 11.71 2.28 3.78
CA GLU A 76 10.61 1.45 4.29
C GLU A 76 9.22 1.93 3.87
N GLU A 77 9.09 3.19 3.44
CA GLU A 77 7.83 3.78 2.98
C GLU A 77 7.43 3.26 1.58
N LEU A 78 8.40 2.77 0.81
CA LEU A 78 8.19 2.23 -0.53
C LEU A 78 7.87 0.73 -0.48
N LYS A 79 6.73 0.40 0.13
CA LYS A 79 6.25 -0.99 0.20
C LYS A 79 5.56 -1.42 -1.08
N PHE A 80 5.78 -2.67 -1.46
CA PHE A 80 5.16 -3.30 -2.62
C PHE A 80 4.90 -4.79 -2.37
N GLU A 81 3.94 -5.35 -3.10
CA GLU A 81 3.70 -6.78 -3.08
C GLU A 81 4.54 -7.51 -4.13
N ALA A 82 4.85 -8.77 -3.84
CA ALA A 82 5.27 -9.72 -4.86
C ALA A 82 4.64 -11.09 -4.64
N LYS A 83 4.38 -11.78 -5.75
CA LYS A 83 3.98 -13.18 -5.80
C LYS A 83 5.17 -14.00 -6.30
N VAL A 84 5.65 -14.89 -5.45
CA VAL A 84 6.88 -15.66 -5.68
C VAL A 84 6.54 -17.14 -5.80
N GLU A 85 7.14 -17.81 -6.78
CA GLU A 85 7.05 -19.27 -6.91
C GLU A 85 7.90 -19.97 -5.84
N LYS A 86 7.38 -21.04 -5.23
CA LYS A 86 7.97 -21.70 -4.05
C LYS A 86 9.37 -22.26 -4.28
N GLU A 87 9.70 -22.69 -5.49
CA GLU A 87 11.04 -23.16 -5.86
C GLU A 87 11.98 -22.01 -6.29
N GLY A 88 11.48 -20.77 -6.32
CA GLY A 88 12.26 -19.58 -6.66
C GLY A 88 12.61 -19.48 -8.14
N LYS A 89 11.77 -20.01 -9.04
CA LYS A 89 12.02 -19.94 -10.49
C LYS A 89 11.56 -18.65 -11.14
N TRP A 90 10.52 -18.02 -10.60
CA TRP A 90 9.99 -16.77 -11.11
C TRP A 90 9.25 -16.00 -10.01
N MET A 91 9.09 -14.71 -10.24
CA MET A 91 8.35 -13.78 -9.40
C MET A 91 7.65 -12.75 -10.28
N ILE A 92 6.48 -12.32 -9.84
CA ILE A 92 5.82 -11.10 -10.29
C ILE A 92 5.82 -10.16 -9.09
N ASP A 93 6.22 -8.92 -9.30
CA ASP A 93 6.35 -7.90 -8.26
C ASP A 93 5.84 -6.55 -8.75
N GLU A 94 5.46 -5.70 -7.81
CA GLU A 94 4.92 -4.36 -8.04
C GLU A 94 5.94 -3.26 -7.68
N TYR A 95 7.24 -3.56 -7.75
CA TYR A 95 8.26 -2.59 -7.30
C TYR A 95 8.29 -1.32 -8.18
N VAL A 96 8.06 -1.49 -9.49
CA VAL A 96 8.07 -0.38 -10.44
C VAL A 96 6.83 0.49 -10.26
N GLU A 97 5.69 -0.14 -10.06
CA GLU A 97 4.43 0.49 -9.71
C GLU A 97 4.59 1.30 -8.41
N ALA A 98 5.19 0.74 -7.37
CA ALA A 98 5.45 1.46 -6.12
C ALA A 98 6.38 2.69 -6.29
N LEU A 99 7.38 2.62 -7.17
CA LEU A 99 8.22 3.78 -7.51
C LEU A 99 7.40 4.91 -8.13
N VAL A 100 6.52 4.57 -9.08
CA VAL A 100 5.61 5.53 -9.74
C VAL A 100 4.58 6.08 -8.75
N GLU A 101 3.99 5.23 -7.91
CA GLU A 101 3.09 5.62 -6.82
C GLU A 101 3.75 6.64 -5.89
N ASN A 102 5.01 6.41 -5.51
CA ASN A 102 5.73 7.33 -4.65
C ASN A 102 6.02 8.67 -5.35
N GLU A 103 6.40 8.68 -6.62
CA GLU A 103 6.59 9.92 -7.39
C GLU A 103 5.28 10.75 -7.43
N ILE A 104 4.15 10.11 -7.73
CA ILE A 104 2.83 10.74 -7.72
C ILE A 104 2.50 11.25 -6.30
N LYS A 105 2.69 10.43 -5.26
CA LYS A 105 2.39 10.78 -3.87
C LYS A 105 3.16 12.01 -3.41
N GLN A 106 4.46 12.09 -3.68
CA GLN A 106 5.27 13.24 -3.29
C GLN A 106 4.79 14.51 -4.02
N THR A 107 4.57 14.40 -5.34
CA THR A 107 4.10 15.51 -6.17
C THR A 107 2.74 16.04 -5.71
N ALA A 108 1.80 15.13 -5.43
CA ALA A 108 0.48 15.49 -4.92
C ALA A 108 0.55 16.09 -3.53
N SER A 109 1.34 15.51 -2.62
CA SER A 109 1.45 15.99 -1.23
C SER A 109 1.90 17.44 -1.16
N ASP A 110 2.87 17.84 -2.00
CA ASP A 110 3.36 19.22 -2.03
C ASP A 110 2.26 20.22 -2.41
N LYS A 111 1.38 19.85 -3.34
CA LYS A 111 0.28 20.69 -3.80
C LYS A 111 -0.90 20.70 -2.82
N ILE A 112 -1.23 19.55 -2.22
CA ILE A 112 -2.31 19.43 -1.23
C ILE A 112 -2.02 20.24 0.05
N ARG A 113 -0.76 20.45 0.42
CA ARG A 113 -0.36 21.33 1.53
C ARG A 113 -0.77 22.80 1.35
N GLU A 114 -1.16 23.23 0.15
CA GLU A 114 -1.78 24.56 -0.05
C GLU A 114 -3.20 24.66 0.55
N LEU A 115 -3.83 23.51 0.85
CA LEU A 115 -5.15 23.39 1.47
C LEU A 115 -5.03 23.08 2.97
N THR A 116 -4.28 22.05 3.33
CA THR A 116 -4.15 21.55 4.71
C THR A 116 -2.91 20.68 4.87
N ASP A 117 -2.37 20.60 6.08
CA ASP A 117 -1.36 19.59 6.47
C ASP A 117 -2.01 18.30 7.01
N ASP A 118 -3.32 18.33 7.31
CA ASP A 118 -4.08 17.20 7.85
C ASP A 118 -4.71 16.36 6.74
N PHE A 119 -3.88 15.56 6.07
CA PHE A 119 -4.30 14.69 4.97
C PHE A 119 -3.49 13.40 4.89
N PHE A 120 -4.04 12.42 4.18
CA PHE A 120 -3.35 11.20 3.79
C PHE A 120 -3.57 10.94 2.29
N ILE A 121 -2.53 10.46 1.60
CA ILE A 121 -2.60 10.07 0.17
C ILE A 121 -2.14 8.64 0.02
N LYS A 122 -2.99 7.82 -0.61
CA LYS A 122 -2.60 6.55 -1.21
C LYS A 122 -2.77 6.63 -2.72
N VAL A 123 -1.76 6.17 -3.42
CA VAL A 123 -1.77 6.02 -4.86
C VAL A 123 -1.78 4.53 -5.16
N TYR A 124 -2.60 4.11 -6.11
CA TYR A 124 -2.57 2.78 -6.69
C TYR A 124 -2.21 2.89 -8.17
N VAL A 125 -1.18 2.15 -8.59
CA VAL A 125 -0.83 1.96 -9.99
C VAL A 125 -1.05 0.50 -10.33
N GLY A 126 -1.88 0.24 -11.34
CA GLY A 126 -2.17 -1.12 -11.79
C GLY A 126 -0.92 -1.85 -12.28
N PHE A 127 -0.90 -3.17 -12.10
CA PHE A 127 0.20 -4.00 -12.55
C PHE A 127 0.43 -3.91 -14.07
N ALA A 128 1.68 -3.67 -14.48
CA ALA A 128 2.04 -3.35 -15.87
C ALA A 128 3.01 -4.34 -16.55
N ASP A 129 3.39 -5.44 -15.88
CA ASP A 129 4.38 -6.43 -16.32
C ASP A 129 5.61 -5.78 -17.00
N THR A 130 6.35 -5.01 -16.22
CA THR A 130 7.39 -4.14 -16.76
C THR A 130 8.74 -4.84 -16.97
N ASP A 131 9.52 -4.32 -17.93
CA ASP A 131 10.90 -4.76 -18.21
C ASP A 131 11.97 -3.95 -17.46
N TYR A 132 11.58 -3.07 -16.55
CA TYR A 132 12.53 -2.26 -15.78
C TYR A 132 13.31 -3.16 -14.80
N THR A 133 14.64 -3.03 -14.85
CA THR A 133 15.58 -3.65 -13.90
C THR A 133 16.44 -2.61 -13.17
N ASP A 134 16.32 -1.34 -13.54
CA ASP A 134 17.10 -0.24 -13.00
C ASP A 134 16.14 0.88 -12.58
N LYS A 135 15.98 1.05 -11.27
CA LYS A 135 15.03 2.03 -10.70
C LYS A 135 15.32 3.46 -11.12
N SER A 136 16.57 3.79 -11.48
CA SER A 136 16.93 5.16 -11.88
C SER A 136 16.32 5.57 -13.23
N LYS A 137 15.78 4.61 -13.98
CA LYS A 137 15.10 4.82 -15.26
C LYS A 137 13.58 4.85 -15.14
N VAL A 138 13.05 4.59 -13.95
CA VAL A 138 11.61 4.63 -13.69
C VAL A 138 11.23 6.08 -13.39
N SER A 139 10.33 6.63 -14.20
CA SER A 139 9.64 7.90 -13.94
C SER A 139 8.19 7.80 -14.38
N LEU A 140 7.30 8.57 -13.77
CA LEU A 140 5.89 8.64 -14.15
C LEU A 140 5.71 8.96 -15.64
N GLU A 141 6.51 9.91 -16.14
CA GLU A 141 6.44 10.35 -17.54
C GLU A 141 6.75 9.20 -18.51
N GLU A 142 7.87 8.50 -18.32
CA GLU A 142 8.28 7.41 -19.21
C GLU A 142 7.40 6.18 -19.03
N PHE A 143 6.98 5.89 -17.80
CA PHE A 143 6.04 4.82 -17.49
C PHE A 143 4.70 5.04 -18.21
N SER A 144 4.10 6.23 -18.09
CA SER A 144 2.80 6.54 -18.68
C SER A 144 2.82 6.53 -20.21
N LYS A 145 3.95 6.89 -20.83
CA LYS A 145 4.14 6.78 -22.29
C LYS A 145 4.21 5.33 -22.76
N LYS A 146 4.86 4.46 -21.97
CA LYS A 146 5.10 3.06 -22.34
C LYS A 146 3.91 2.16 -22.02
N TYR A 147 3.24 2.38 -20.89
CA TYR A 147 2.16 1.54 -20.36
C TYR A 147 0.84 2.33 -20.30
N THR A 148 0.28 2.64 -21.47
CA THR A 148 -0.80 3.63 -21.63
C THR A 148 -2.18 3.22 -21.08
N ASN A 149 -2.38 1.95 -20.73
CA ASN A 149 -3.65 1.42 -20.23
C ASN A 149 -3.58 0.97 -18.77
N VAL A 150 -2.54 1.38 -18.06
CA VAL A 150 -2.39 1.09 -16.63
C VAL A 150 -3.30 2.04 -15.85
N PRO A 151 -4.26 1.53 -15.05
CA PRO A 151 -5.08 2.39 -14.21
C PRO A 151 -4.22 3.03 -13.11
N ILE A 152 -4.45 4.33 -12.88
CA ILE A 152 -3.88 5.06 -11.76
C ILE A 152 -5.04 5.59 -10.95
N VAL A 153 -5.02 5.35 -9.64
CA VAL A 153 -6.03 5.85 -8.69
C VAL A 153 -5.32 6.65 -7.61
N LEU A 154 -5.80 7.86 -7.37
CA LEU A 154 -5.32 8.74 -6.29
C LEU A 154 -6.43 8.83 -5.24
N THR A 155 -6.27 8.12 -4.13
CA THR A 155 -7.19 8.20 -2.98
C THR A 155 -6.66 9.23 -1.99
N LEU A 156 -7.40 10.33 -1.85
CA LEU A 156 -7.09 11.46 -1.00
C LEU A 156 -8.04 11.49 0.19
N LEU A 157 -7.49 11.32 1.39
CA LEU A 157 -8.23 11.50 2.64
C LEU A 157 -7.88 12.87 3.22
N LEU A 158 -8.88 13.71 3.47
CA LEU A 158 -8.73 15.03 4.06
C LEU A 158 -9.45 15.07 5.41
N ASP A 159 -8.84 15.67 6.44
CA ASP A 159 -9.56 15.89 7.69
C ASP A 159 -10.71 16.89 7.46
N LYS A 160 -11.93 16.47 7.75
CA LYS A 160 -13.13 17.26 7.48
C LYS A 160 -13.20 18.55 8.30
N ASN A 161 -12.64 18.58 9.51
CA ASN A 161 -12.63 19.79 10.33
C ASN A 161 -11.63 20.81 9.76
N ALA A 162 -10.46 20.35 9.30
CA ALA A 162 -9.49 21.19 8.61
C ALA A 162 -10.08 21.77 7.30
N MET A 163 -10.84 20.95 6.55
CA MET A 163 -11.46 21.36 5.29
C MET A 163 -12.73 22.21 5.45
N ALA A 164 -13.34 22.25 6.64
CA ALA A 164 -14.60 22.97 6.88
C ALA A 164 -14.50 24.48 6.64
N THR A 165 -13.32 25.06 6.82
CA THR A 165 -13.05 26.48 6.56
C THR A 165 -12.45 26.76 5.18
N ILE A 166 -12.14 25.71 4.41
CA ILE A 166 -11.58 25.83 3.08
C ILE A 166 -12.70 26.00 2.06
N ASP A 167 -12.57 27.04 1.25
CA ASP A 167 -13.48 27.31 0.14
C ASP A 167 -13.39 26.22 -0.93
N ALA A 168 -14.55 25.81 -1.44
CA ALA A 168 -14.66 24.72 -2.41
C ALA A 168 -14.05 25.08 -3.77
N GLU A 169 -14.11 26.35 -4.18
CA GLU A 169 -13.48 26.82 -5.42
C GLU A 169 -11.95 26.79 -5.28
N LYS A 170 -11.43 27.19 -4.11
CA LYS A 170 -9.99 27.06 -3.80
C LYS A 170 -9.53 25.60 -3.88
N GLU A 171 -10.26 24.67 -3.27
CA GLU A 171 -9.94 23.24 -3.32
C GLU A 171 -9.93 22.71 -4.75
N TYR A 172 -10.98 23.01 -5.52
CA TYR A 172 -11.06 22.64 -6.93
C TYR A 172 -9.87 23.20 -7.73
N GLN A 173 -9.50 24.47 -7.53
CA GLN A 173 -8.38 25.08 -8.24
C GLN A 173 -7.05 24.41 -7.90
N VAL A 174 -6.79 24.11 -6.62
CA VAL A 174 -5.55 23.42 -6.22
C VAL A 174 -5.46 22.04 -6.87
N LEU A 175 -6.56 21.29 -6.89
CA LEU A 175 -6.60 19.98 -7.56
C LEU A 175 -6.45 20.12 -9.08
N GLN A 176 -7.08 21.13 -9.69
CA GLN A 176 -6.96 21.38 -11.11
C GLN A 176 -5.53 21.76 -11.52
N ASP A 177 -4.85 22.58 -10.74
CA ASP A 177 -3.44 22.94 -10.93
C ASP A 177 -2.52 21.72 -10.74
N LEU A 178 -2.81 20.86 -9.74
CA LEU A 178 -2.05 19.62 -9.52
C LEU A 178 -2.00 18.78 -10.80
N PHE A 179 -3.16 18.48 -11.38
CA PHE A 179 -3.22 17.63 -12.57
C PHE A 179 -2.78 18.36 -13.85
N ALA A 180 -3.07 19.66 -13.99
CA ALA A 180 -2.70 20.39 -15.20
C ALA A 180 -1.18 20.65 -15.29
N GLU A 181 -0.53 20.95 -14.16
CA GLU A 181 0.85 21.41 -14.16
C GLU A 181 1.86 20.37 -13.69
N LYS A 182 1.45 19.45 -12.81
CA LYS A 182 2.39 18.54 -12.13
C LYS A 182 2.14 17.07 -12.47
N LEU A 183 0.89 16.67 -12.65
CA LEU A 183 0.49 15.30 -12.94
C LEU A 183 -0.42 15.24 -14.19
N PRO A 184 0.09 15.54 -15.40
CA PRO A 184 -0.69 15.51 -16.64
C PRO A 184 -0.97 14.07 -17.10
N ILE A 185 -1.67 13.31 -16.27
CA ILE A 185 -1.95 11.88 -16.42
C ILE A 185 -3.45 11.61 -16.57
N ASN A 186 -3.79 10.39 -16.97
CA ASN A 186 -5.14 9.85 -16.82
C ASN A 186 -5.20 9.10 -15.49
N ALA A 187 -6.17 9.43 -14.64
CA ALA A 187 -6.32 8.81 -13.33
C ALA A 187 -7.78 8.84 -12.87
N ALA A 188 -8.10 8.05 -11.85
CA ALA A 188 -9.24 8.31 -10.98
C ALA A 188 -8.75 9.08 -9.74
N LEU A 189 -9.54 10.05 -9.30
CA LEU A 189 -9.34 10.79 -8.06
C LEU A 189 -10.50 10.46 -7.13
N GLU A 190 -10.21 9.91 -5.96
CA GLU A 190 -11.20 9.58 -4.94
C GLU A 190 -10.93 10.46 -3.73
N ILE A 191 -11.89 11.31 -3.36
CA ILE A 191 -11.76 12.20 -2.20
C ILE A 191 -12.71 11.77 -1.10
N TYR A 192 -12.15 11.53 0.07
CA TYR A 192 -12.89 11.29 1.30
C TYR A 192 -12.62 12.41 2.31
N TYR A 193 -13.68 13.02 2.83
CA TYR A 193 -13.57 13.92 3.98
C TYR A 193 -13.79 13.08 5.25
N THR A 194 -12.69 12.79 5.94
CA THR A 194 -12.65 11.84 7.07
C THR A 194 -12.35 12.55 8.40
N ASP A 195 -12.18 11.81 9.48
CA ASP A 195 -11.64 12.34 10.73
C ASP A 195 -10.13 12.04 10.89
N GLY A 196 -9.45 12.86 11.69
CA GLY A 196 -8.03 12.69 11.97
C GLY A 196 -7.65 11.34 12.61
N ASP A 197 -8.59 10.61 13.21
CA ASP A 197 -8.33 9.24 13.69
C ASP A 197 -8.24 8.25 12.53
N THR A 198 -9.07 8.41 11.50
CA THR A 198 -9.05 7.62 10.26
C THR A 198 -7.77 7.88 9.47
N LEU A 199 -7.30 9.13 9.40
CA LEU A 199 -6.01 9.46 8.79
C LEU A 199 -4.86 8.68 9.48
N LYS A 200 -4.77 8.75 10.81
CA LYS A 200 -3.72 8.06 11.58
C LYS A 200 -3.80 6.53 11.43
N LYS A 201 -5.00 5.96 11.45
CA LYS A 201 -5.19 4.51 11.24
C LYS A 201 -4.70 4.10 9.85
N SER A 202 -4.98 4.91 8.83
CA SER A 202 -4.52 4.69 7.46
C SER A 202 -2.99 4.72 7.40
N GLU A 203 -2.34 5.72 8.00
CA GLU A 203 -0.88 5.79 8.09
C GLU A 203 -0.28 4.56 8.77
N GLU A 204 -0.81 4.16 9.93
CA GLU A 204 -0.33 2.99 10.67
C GLU A 204 -0.55 1.67 9.91
N TYR A 205 -1.62 1.57 9.13
CA TYR A 205 -1.90 0.42 8.29
C TYR A 205 -0.84 0.24 7.18
N PHE A 206 -0.52 1.31 6.46
CA PHE A 206 0.47 1.26 5.37
C PHE A 206 1.93 1.20 5.85
N LYS A 207 2.18 1.34 7.16
CA LYS A 207 3.48 0.94 7.74
C LYS A 207 3.73 -0.56 7.67
N LYS A 208 2.71 -1.39 7.43
CA LYS A 208 2.84 -2.87 7.42
C LYS A 208 2.31 -3.51 6.14
N ASN A 209 1.40 -2.85 5.44
CA ASN A 209 0.71 -3.37 4.28
C ASN A 209 1.02 -2.52 3.03
N ALA A 210 0.89 -3.15 1.85
CA ALA A 210 0.94 -2.46 0.56
C ALA A 210 -0.44 -2.36 -0.10
N GLU A 211 -1.33 -3.31 0.17
CA GLU A 211 -2.68 -3.40 -0.43
C GLU A 211 -3.64 -2.35 0.12
N THR A 212 -4.53 -1.87 -0.75
CA THR A 212 -5.61 -0.91 -0.43
C THR A 212 -6.96 -1.57 -0.20
N TYR A 213 -7.08 -2.89 -0.28
CA TYR A 213 -8.38 -3.57 -0.24
C TYR A 213 -8.70 -4.14 1.14
N ASP A 214 -9.98 -4.46 1.35
CA ASP A 214 -10.56 -5.11 2.53
C ASP A 214 -10.44 -4.29 3.82
N ASP A 215 -9.28 -4.29 4.47
CA ASP A 215 -9.08 -3.65 5.78
C ASP A 215 -9.03 -2.12 5.64
N PHE A 216 -8.40 -1.61 4.58
CA PHE A 216 -8.38 -0.17 4.31
C PHE A 216 -9.78 0.34 3.93
N ASP A 217 -10.50 -0.37 3.06
CA ASP A 217 -11.88 -0.03 2.70
C ASP A 217 -12.81 0.00 3.93
N GLN A 218 -12.65 -0.95 4.85
CA GLN A 218 -13.37 -0.96 6.13
C GLN A 218 -13.04 0.26 7.01
N MET A 219 -11.82 0.80 6.95
CA MET A 219 -11.48 2.03 7.68
C MET A 219 -12.22 3.25 7.12
N LEU A 220 -12.58 3.21 5.84
CA LEU A 220 -13.32 4.27 5.17
C LEU A 220 -14.85 4.08 5.26
N GLU A 221 -15.32 2.98 5.84
CA GLU A 221 -16.74 2.69 5.97
C GLU A 221 -17.46 3.81 6.76
N GLY A 222 -18.53 4.34 6.17
CA GLY A 222 -19.30 5.45 6.74
C GLY A 222 -18.86 6.84 6.28
N PHE A 223 -17.71 6.96 5.60
CA PHE A 223 -17.35 8.17 4.87
C PHE A 223 -17.81 8.07 3.42
N LYS A 224 -18.26 9.20 2.86
CA LYS A 224 -18.68 9.26 1.46
C LYS A 224 -17.48 9.48 0.55
N GLU A 225 -17.33 8.61 -0.44
CA GLU A 225 -16.41 8.80 -1.56
C GLU A 225 -16.95 9.87 -2.53
N ASN A 226 -16.06 10.79 -2.92
CA ASN A 226 -16.29 11.71 -4.03
C ASN A 226 -15.31 11.38 -5.15
N GLY A 227 -15.76 10.58 -6.11
CA GLY A 227 -14.95 10.06 -7.21
C GLY A 227 -15.03 10.93 -8.46
N PHE A 228 -13.87 11.22 -9.05
CA PHE A 228 -13.71 12.04 -10.24
C PHE A 228 -12.77 11.36 -11.25
N GLY A 229 -13.12 11.41 -12.53
CA GLY A 229 -12.18 11.06 -13.58
C GLY A 229 -11.22 12.22 -13.84
N VAL A 230 -9.93 11.93 -13.97
CA VAL A 230 -8.91 12.86 -14.48
C VAL A 230 -8.50 12.39 -15.87
N LYS A 231 -8.63 13.26 -16.86
CA LYS A 231 -8.25 12.99 -18.23
C LYS A 231 -7.32 14.06 -18.75
N GLU A 232 -6.16 13.65 -19.25
CA GLU A 232 -5.16 14.55 -19.84
C GLU A 232 -4.81 15.71 -18.89
N GLY A 233 -4.67 15.43 -17.59
CA GLY A 233 -4.36 16.44 -16.57
C GLY A 233 -5.55 17.33 -16.16
N GLN A 234 -6.79 16.98 -16.51
CA GLN A 234 -7.98 17.75 -16.15
C GLN A 234 -8.99 16.93 -15.39
N ILE A 235 -9.55 17.50 -14.32
CA ILE A 235 -10.68 16.91 -13.63
C ILE A 235 -11.90 17.01 -14.55
N ASN A 236 -12.50 15.87 -14.87
CA ASN A 236 -13.51 15.74 -15.92
C ASN A 236 -14.93 16.03 -15.39
N ILE A 237 -15.06 17.07 -14.56
CA ILE A 237 -16.34 17.64 -14.12
C ILE A 237 -16.20 19.16 -13.96
N PRO A 238 -17.27 19.94 -14.13
CA PRO A 238 -17.24 21.37 -13.88
C PRO A 238 -17.25 21.70 -12.37
N LEU A 239 -16.83 22.94 -12.03
CA LEU A 239 -16.72 23.43 -10.65
C LEU A 239 -18.05 23.35 -9.87
N ASP A 240 -19.18 23.68 -10.48
CA ASP A 240 -20.49 23.62 -9.84
C ASP A 240 -20.85 22.19 -9.41
N GLN A 241 -20.56 21.21 -10.27
CA GLN A 241 -20.72 19.79 -9.94
C GLN A 241 -19.75 19.36 -8.83
N PHE A 242 -18.51 19.86 -8.83
CA PHE A 242 -17.56 19.57 -7.75
C PHE A 242 -18.08 20.09 -6.41
N ILE A 243 -18.57 21.33 -6.37
CA ILE A 243 -19.13 21.96 -5.16
C ILE A 243 -20.35 21.17 -4.66
N GLU A 244 -21.23 20.70 -5.54
CA GLU A 244 -22.40 19.90 -5.16
C GLU A 244 -22.00 18.56 -4.53
N GLN A 245 -20.96 17.93 -5.07
CA GLN A 245 -20.49 16.63 -4.58
C GLN A 245 -19.68 16.76 -3.28
N ARG A 246 -18.94 17.87 -3.12
CA ARG A 246 -18.13 18.19 -1.94
C ARG A 246 -18.97 18.15 -0.66
N GLN A 247 -18.87 17.06 0.08
CA GLN A 247 -19.58 16.86 1.35
C GLN A 247 -18.60 16.77 2.50
N VAL A 248 -18.18 17.94 2.99
CA VAL A 248 -17.32 18.10 4.17
C VAL A 248 -18.12 17.94 5.49
N GLN A 249 -19.46 17.84 5.41
CA GLN A 249 -20.36 17.73 6.57
C GLN A 249 -20.44 16.29 7.10
#